data_AF-A0A7W2SPK8-F1
#
_entry.id   AF-A0A7W2SPK8-F1
#
_cell.length_a   1.000
_cell.length_b   1.000
_cell.length_c   1.000
_cell.angle_alpha   90.00
_cell.angle_beta   90.00
_cell.angle_gamma   90.00
#
_symmetry.space_group_name_H-M   'P 1'
#
loop_
_entity.id
_entity.type
_entity.pdbx_description
1 polymer ?
#
loop_
_entity_poly.entity_id
_entity_poly.type
_entity_poly.pdbx_seq_one_letter_code
_entity_poly.pdbx_strand_id
1 'polypeptide(L)'
;MTNIISATTHTALNNIEVVNQAKQKLNDNGWVLLRGFDASLPKFSELLTQFCHELTFDPAREFADKSSQKVNAGTDAVGLHIENGNTPFPPNLVAFYSEKSAKQGSQTTLCDGAELFQNMSAQLQQAWQQTVTVSRRLPSHLWRQYVVNQHPEVNGLAEVTEKHLADFIAINQHQRGKINPDDSLDYALDIQPCLPIKGLANQEAEKGTFTEESQTEQFAFANALLGPSFNYEKPNYSFANGQPVSEALMKQTAELAEKYTQEIQWQDGDIVIINNKRVLHGRRAITGNLSDRALFIGMGY
;
A
#
# COMPACT_ATOMS: atom_id res chain seq x y z
N MET A 1 19.75 -4.06 12.29
CA MET A 1 18.72 -3.34 11.51
C MET A 1 17.88 -2.56 12.51
N THR A 2 17.74 -1.25 12.32
CA THR A 2 17.12 -0.31 13.29
C THR A 2 15.60 -0.45 13.39
N ASN A 3 14.93 -1.11 12.44
CA ASN A 3 13.46 -1.22 12.37
C ASN A 3 12.89 -2.56 12.85
N ILE A 4 13.68 -3.34 13.59
CA ILE A 4 13.24 -4.64 14.12
C ILE A 4 13.04 -4.51 15.63
N ILE A 5 11.88 -4.93 16.13
CA ILE A 5 11.61 -5.16 17.55
C ILE A 5 11.60 -6.67 17.76
N SER A 6 12.50 -7.17 18.61
CA SER A 6 12.59 -8.59 18.92
C SER A 6 11.95 -8.87 20.27
N ALA A 7 11.25 -9.99 20.38
CA ALA A 7 10.69 -10.44 21.65
C ALA A 7 11.79 -10.68 22.70
N THR A 8 11.49 -10.35 23.95
CA THR A 8 12.25 -10.83 25.11
C THR A 8 11.43 -11.90 25.82
N THR A 9 12.05 -12.67 26.72
CA THR A 9 11.55 -13.93 27.29
C THR A 9 10.15 -13.88 27.92
N HIS A 10 9.58 -12.69 28.15
CA HIS A 10 8.25 -12.49 28.76
C HIS A 10 7.40 -11.37 28.13
N THR A 11 7.76 -10.85 26.95
CA THR A 11 7.00 -9.74 26.34
C THR A 11 5.97 -10.25 25.34
N ALA A 12 4.69 -9.98 25.63
CA ALA A 12 3.59 -10.26 24.69
C ALA A 12 3.62 -9.31 23.48
N LEU A 13 3.15 -9.78 22.33
CA LEU A 13 3.08 -9.02 21.07
C LEU A 13 2.27 -7.70 21.22
N ASN A 14 1.16 -7.78 21.95
CA ASN A 14 0.24 -6.66 22.22
C ASN A 14 0.59 -5.89 23.50
N ASN A 15 1.79 -6.10 24.06
CA ASN A 15 2.25 -5.31 25.20
C ASN A 15 2.35 -3.83 24.82
N ILE A 16 1.89 -2.94 25.71
CA ILE A 16 1.84 -1.50 25.45
C ILE A 16 3.19 -0.89 25.04
N GLU A 17 4.30 -1.37 25.63
CA GLU A 17 5.64 -0.89 25.31
C GLU A 17 6.05 -1.31 23.90
N VAL A 18 5.75 -2.55 23.50
CA VAL A 18 5.99 -3.05 22.13
C VAL A 18 5.17 -2.24 21.13
N VAL A 19 3.89 -2.00 21.42
CA VAL A 19 3.00 -1.21 20.55
C VAL A 19 3.51 0.23 20.41
N ASN A 20 3.94 0.86 21.51
CA ASN A 20 4.47 2.23 21.48
C ASN A 20 5.77 2.32 20.68
N GLN A 21 6.71 1.38 20.89
CA GLN A 21 7.93 1.31 20.10
C GLN A 21 7.63 1.06 18.61
N ALA A 22 6.66 0.21 18.31
CA ALA A 22 6.24 -0.06 16.93
C ALA A 22 5.64 1.19 16.27
N LYS A 23 4.77 1.93 16.97
CA LYS A 23 4.24 3.23 16.51
C LYS A 23 5.33 4.25 16.28
N GLN A 24 6.30 4.34 17.19
CA GLN A 24 7.45 5.24 17.02
C GLN A 24 8.26 4.88 15.78
N LYS A 25 8.63 3.61 15.60
CA LYS A 25 9.38 3.15 14.42
C LYS A 25 8.60 3.37 13.12
N LEU A 26 7.28 3.18 13.14
CA LEU A 26 6.40 3.44 12.01
C LEU A 26 6.38 4.94 11.65
N ASN A 27 6.37 5.83 12.64
CA ASN A 27 6.44 7.27 12.40
C ASN A 27 7.81 7.68 11.86
N ASP A 28 8.90 7.20 12.47
CA ASP A 28 10.26 7.59 12.14
C ASP A 28 10.70 7.04 10.78
N ASN A 29 10.35 5.78 10.47
CA ASN A 29 10.90 5.03 9.33
C ASN A 29 9.85 4.52 8.35
N GLY A 30 8.55 4.71 8.64
CA GLY A 30 7.47 4.24 7.78
C GLY A 30 7.20 2.73 7.86
N TRP A 31 8.00 1.93 8.58
CA TRP A 31 7.75 0.51 8.77
C TRP A 31 8.44 -0.06 10.02
N VAL A 32 7.94 -1.20 10.50
CA VAL A 32 8.52 -1.95 11.62
C VAL A 32 8.29 -3.46 11.45
N LEU A 33 9.32 -4.25 11.79
CA LEU A 33 9.25 -5.72 11.87
C LEU A 33 9.24 -6.16 13.33
N LEU A 34 8.25 -6.96 13.72
CA LEU A 34 8.13 -7.62 15.00
C LEU A 34 8.55 -9.07 14.84
N ARG A 35 9.56 -9.52 15.60
CA ARG A 35 10.19 -10.83 15.44
C ARG A 35 10.31 -11.60 16.74
N GLY A 36 10.07 -12.91 16.68
CA GLY A 36 10.25 -13.83 17.81
C GLY A 36 9.13 -13.78 18.85
N PHE A 37 8.04 -13.08 18.57
CA PHE A 37 6.85 -13.09 19.42
C PHE A 37 6.01 -14.35 19.16
N ASP A 38 5.27 -14.79 20.18
CA ASP A 38 4.22 -15.81 20.02
C ASP A 38 3.01 -15.20 19.28
N ALA A 39 3.13 -15.14 17.95
CA ALA A 39 2.13 -14.60 17.04
C ALA A 39 1.17 -15.68 16.54
N SER A 40 -0.07 -15.26 16.27
CA SER A 40 -1.12 -16.08 15.66
C SER A 40 -2.06 -15.15 14.91
N LEU A 41 -2.92 -15.68 14.03
CA LEU A 41 -3.91 -14.87 13.32
C LEU A 41 -4.77 -14.00 14.26
N PRO A 42 -5.37 -14.51 15.35
CA PRO A 42 -6.13 -13.68 16.28
C PRO A 42 -5.31 -12.56 16.92
N LYS A 43 -4.06 -12.85 17.34
CA LYS A 43 -3.17 -11.85 17.96
C LYS A 43 -2.69 -10.81 16.94
N PHE A 44 -2.50 -11.22 15.69
CA PHE A 44 -2.19 -10.31 14.59
C PHE A 44 -3.34 -9.33 14.37
N SER A 45 -4.57 -9.82 14.26
CA SER A 45 -5.75 -8.95 14.12
C SER A 45 -5.93 -8.02 15.31
N GLU A 46 -5.78 -8.53 16.55
CA GLU A 46 -5.83 -7.72 17.77
C GLU A 46 -4.76 -6.62 17.75
N LEU A 47 -3.53 -6.95 17.35
CA LEU A 47 -2.44 -5.98 17.23
C LEU A 47 -2.80 -4.86 16.26
N LEU A 48 -3.37 -5.17 15.08
CA LEU A 48 -3.69 -4.15 14.09
C LEU A 48 -4.75 -3.15 14.58
N THR A 49 -5.68 -3.57 15.45
CA THR A 49 -6.65 -2.64 16.06
C THR A 49 -6.00 -1.53 16.90
N GLN A 50 -4.72 -1.69 17.27
CA GLN A 50 -3.95 -0.66 17.98
C GLN A 50 -3.38 0.42 17.03
N PHE A 51 -3.40 0.21 15.72
CA PHE A 51 -2.79 1.06 14.69
C PHE A 51 -3.80 1.71 13.74
N CYS A 52 -5.01 1.16 13.62
CA CYS A 52 -6.06 1.67 12.74
C CYS A 52 -7.41 1.67 13.44
N HIS A 53 -8.28 2.59 13.05
CA HIS A 53 -9.64 2.69 13.58
C HIS A 53 -10.57 1.67 12.92
N GLU A 54 -10.28 1.29 11.67
CA GLU A 54 -11.05 0.33 10.90
C GLU A 54 -10.12 -0.62 10.13
N LEU A 55 -10.39 -1.93 10.23
CA LEU A 55 -9.78 -2.96 9.39
C LEU A 55 -10.67 -3.22 8.18
N THR A 56 -10.22 -2.81 7.00
CA THR A 56 -10.94 -3.07 5.75
C THR A 56 -10.60 -4.43 5.15
N PHE A 57 -9.55 -5.07 5.67
CA PHE A 57 -9.28 -6.47 5.42
C PHE A 57 -8.64 -7.10 6.65
N ASP A 58 -9.38 -7.99 7.29
CA ASP A 58 -8.96 -8.74 8.47
C ASP A 58 -8.86 -10.23 8.11
N PRO A 59 -7.66 -10.80 7.98
CA PRO A 59 -7.50 -12.19 7.59
C PRO A 59 -8.08 -13.15 8.63
N ALA A 60 -8.18 -12.79 9.92
CA ALA A 60 -8.85 -13.68 10.88
C ALA A 60 -10.34 -13.84 10.59
N ARG A 61 -10.99 -12.82 10.00
CA ARG A 61 -12.41 -12.85 9.62
C ARG A 61 -12.59 -13.50 8.25
N GLU A 62 -11.76 -13.13 7.27
CA GLU A 62 -11.80 -13.65 5.89
C GLU A 62 -11.43 -15.12 5.75
N PHE A 63 -10.72 -15.69 6.73
CA PHE A 63 -10.42 -17.13 6.77
C PHE A 63 -11.37 -17.92 7.68
N ALA A 64 -12.14 -17.26 8.55
CA ALA A 64 -13.23 -17.87 9.32
C ALA A 64 -14.46 -18.09 8.43
N ASP A 65 -14.77 -17.12 7.57
CA ASP A 65 -15.61 -17.33 6.40
C ASP A 65 -14.76 -18.00 5.30
N LYS A 66 -15.28 -19.03 4.62
CA LYS A 66 -14.48 -19.89 3.71
C LYS A 66 -14.08 -19.22 2.37
N SER A 67 -13.79 -17.92 2.35
CA SER A 67 -13.46 -17.14 1.16
C SER A 67 -12.10 -16.45 1.24
N SER A 68 -11.10 -17.10 1.83
CA SER A 68 -9.78 -16.51 1.91
C SER A 68 -8.98 -16.67 0.62
N GLN A 69 -8.84 -15.56 -0.11
CA GLN A 69 -7.82 -15.48 -1.15
C GLN A 69 -6.45 -15.54 -0.48
N LYS A 70 -5.79 -16.70 -0.60
CA LYS A 70 -4.32 -16.77 -0.58
C LYS A 70 -3.83 -15.71 -1.57
N VAL A 71 -2.79 -14.95 -1.22
CA VAL A 71 -2.11 -14.03 -2.14
C VAL A 71 -1.51 -14.85 -3.29
N ASN A 72 -2.34 -15.20 -4.28
CA ASN A 72 -2.02 -16.03 -5.43
C ASN A 72 -1.83 -15.11 -6.64
N ALA A 73 -0.96 -14.10 -6.52
CA ALA A 73 -0.51 -13.28 -7.63
C ALA A 73 0.47 -14.05 -8.56
N GLY A 74 0.27 -15.35 -8.73
CA GLY A 74 1.24 -16.26 -9.35
C GLY A 74 2.54 -16.40 -8.53
N THR A 75 3.52 -17.08 -9.13
CA THR A 75 4.87 -17.26 -8.57
C THR A 75 5.83 -16.12 -8.93
N ASP A 76 5.46 -15.25 -9.86
CA ASP A 76 6.33 -14.18 -10.35
C ASP A 76 6.61 -13.12 -9.28
N ALA A 77 7.61 -12.28 -9.54
CA ALA A 77 7.89 -11.13 -8.70
C ALA A 77 6.78 -10.07 -8.83
N VAL A 78 6.55 -9.33 -7.76
CA VAL A 78 5.62 -8.21 -7.67
C VAL A 78 6.45 -6.94 -7.47
N GLY A 79 6.33 -6.00 -8.41
CA GLY A 79 7.03 -4.71 -8.36
C GLY A 79 6.61 -3.84 -7.17
N LEU A 80 7.38 -2.79 -6.90
CA LEU A 80 7.12 -1.87 -5.79
C LEU A 80 5.82 -1.08 -6.00
N HIS A 81 4.98 -1.03 -4.98
CA HIS A 81 3.71 -0.30 -5.00
C HIS A 81 3.28 0.03 -3.58
N ILE A 82 2.29 0.90 -3.45
CA ILE A 82 1.43 0.94 -2.26
C ILE A 82 0.18 0.10 -2.54
N GLU A 83 -0.35 -0.51 -1.49
CA GLU A 83 -1.56 -1.32 -1.57
C GLU A 83 -2.73 -0.43 -1.99
N ASN A 84 -3.51 -0.87 -2.98
CA ASN A 84 -4.61 -0.12 -3.57
C ASN A 84 -4.22 1.29 -4.09
N GLY A 85 -2.96 1.53 -4.48
CA GLY A 85 -2.50 2.86 -4.89
C GLY A 85 -3.13 3.44 -6.17
N ASN A 86 -3.84 2.64 -6.95
CA ASN A 86 -4.63 3.08 -8.12
C ASN A 86 -6.15 3.10 -7.83
N THR A 87 -6.55 3.11 -6.56
CA THR A 87 -7.94 3.28 -6.14
C THR A 87 -8.13 4.61 -5.41
N PRO A 88 -9.37 5.13 -5.32
CA PRO A 88 -9.64 6.42 -4.69
C PRO A 88 -9.27 6.51 -3.21
N PHE A 89 -9.31 5.36 -2.51
CA PHE A 89 -9.07 5.24 -1.08
C PHE A 89 -8.06 4.11 -0.85
N PRO A 90 -6.75 4.38 -0.94
CA PRO A 90 -5.75 3.44 -0.46
C PRO A 90 -5.74 3.42 1.07
N PRO A 91 -5.55 2.26 1.72
CA PRO A 91 -5.43 2.18 3.17
C PRO A 91 -4.24 3.01 3.67
N ASN A 92 -4.29 3.42 4.94
CA ASN A 92 -3.20 4.14 5.60
C ASN A 92 -2.11 3.15 6.07
N LEU A 93 -2.52 1.94 6.42
CA LEU A 93 -1.68 0.90 7.01
C LEU A 93 -1.84 -0.41 6.23
N VAL A 94 -0.71 -1.08 6.01
CA VAL A 94 -0.66 -2.46 5.53
C VAL A 94 0.22 -3.25 6.47
N ALA A 95 -0.17 -4.47 6.78
CA ALA A 95 0.66 -5.37 7.58
C ALA A 95 0.68 -6.77 6.98
N PHE A 96 1.80 -7.47 7.15
CA PHE A 96 1.93 -8.86 6.76
C PHE A 96 2.33 -9.72 7.95
N TYR A 97 1.69 -10.89 8.08
CA TYR A 97 2.00 -11.89 9.08
C TYR A 97 2.47 -13.19 8.41
N SER A 98 3.70 -13.61 8.70
CA SER A 98 4.28 -14.87 8.19
C SER A 98 4.06 -16.00 9.19
N GLU A 99 2.95 -16.72 9.06
CA GLU A 99 2.70 -17.91 9.87
C GLU A 99 3.68 -19.03 9.51
N LYS A 100 3.96 -19.18 8.22
CA LYS A 100 4.95 -20.13 7.69
C LYS A 100 5.76 -19.43 6.60
N SER A 101 7.07 -19.38 6.76
CA SER A 101 7.98 -18.63 5.90
C SER A 101 8.53 -19.50 4.79
N ALA A 102 8.64 -18.94 3.59
CA ALA A 102 9.33 -19.61 2.49
C ALA A 102 10.82 -19.78 2.81
N LYS A 103 11.39 -20.94 2.50
CA LYS A 103 12.83 -21.19 2.71
C LYS A 103 13.73 -20.45 1.71
N GLN A 104 13.20 -20.15 0.52
CA GLN A 104 13.90 -19.46 -0.57
C GLN A 104 12.91 -18.62 -1.38
N GLY A 105 13.35 -17.44 -1.84
CA GLY A 105 12.50 -16.49 -2.56
C GLY A 105 11.40 -15.89 -1.68
N SER A 106 10.39 -15.30 -2.32
CA SER A 106 9.19 -14.76 -1.65
C SER A 106 9.42 -13.63 -0.62
N GLN A 107 10.62 -13.06 -0.53
CA GLN A 107 10.88 -11.94 0.37
C GLN A 107 9.94 -10.79 0.03
N THR A 108 9.40 -10.15 1.08
CA THR A 108 8.73 -8.86 0.91
C THR A 108 9.80 -7.80 0.76
N THR A 109 9.75 -7.05 -0.33
CA THR A 109 10.63 -5.91 -0.57
C THR A 109 10.03 -4.65 0.02
N LEU A 110 10.85 -3.78 0.60
CA LEU A 110 10.46 -2.50 1.19
C LEU A 110 11.36 -1.40 0.63
N CYS A 111 10.77 -0.29 0.17
CA CYS A 111 11.49 0.89 -0.25
C CYS A 111 10.87 2.11 0.44
N ASP A 112 11.63 2.80 1.30
CA ASP A 112 11.14 4.02 1.95
C ASP A 112 11.04 5.14 0.90
N GLY A 113 9.80 5.57 0.61
CA GLY A 113 9.52 6.61 -0.37
C GLY A 113 10.13 7.96 0.01
N ALA A 114 10.36 8.21 1.31
CA ALA A 114 11.04 9.41 1.80
C ALA A 114 12.52 9.40 1.39
N GLU A 115 13.22 8.31 1.70
CA GLU A 115 14.63 8.12 1.32
C GLU A 115 14.79 8.12 -0.20
N LEU A 116 13.89 7.43 -0.91
CA LEU A 116 13.89 7.40 -2.37
C LEU A 116 13.78 8.82 -2.95
N PHE A 117 12.80 9.62 -2.49
CA PHE A 117 12.60 10.98 -3.00
C PHE A 117 13.79 11.90 -2.71
N GLN A 118 14.39 11.81 -1.51
CA GLN A 118 15.58 12.59 -1.17
C GLN A 118 16.78 12.30 -2.10
N ASN A 119 16.88 11.07 -2.60
CA ASN A 119 17.96 10.64 -3.50
C ASN A 119 17.61 10.76 -5.00
N MET A 120 16.42 11.25 -5.34
CA MET A 120 16.05 11.56 -6.72
C MET A 120 16.83 12.76 -7.25
N SER A 121 17.09 12.79 -8.56
CA SER A 121 17.58 14.01 -9.22
C SER A 121 16.52 15.12 -9.13
N ALA A 122 16.92 16.39 -9.26
CA ALA A 122 15.98 17.51 -9.29
C ALA A 122 14.89 17.34 -10.36
N GLN A 123 15.23 16.74 -11.51
CA GLN A 123 14.28 16.43 -12.57
C GLN A 123 13.23 15.40 -12.12
N LEU A 124 13.64 14.31 -11.46
CA LEU A 124 12.72 13.30 -10.94
C LEU A 124 11.84 13.88 -9.82
N GLN A 125 12.40 14.68 -8.92
CA GLN A 125 11.64 15.35 -7.87
C GLN A 125 10.58 16.28 -8.45
N GLN A 126 10.93 17.09 -9.46
CA GLN A 126 9.98 17.97 -10.13
C GLN A 126 8.91 17.19 -10.91
N ALA A 127 9.28 16.07 -11.53
CA ALA A 127 8.34 15.23 -12.26
C ALA A 127 7.30 14.60 -11.31
N TRP A 128 7.74 13.98 -10.22
CA TRP A 128 6.85 13.19 -9.35
C TRP A 128 6.08 14.00 -8.31
N GLN A 129 6.41 15.29 -8.15
CA GLN A 129 5.55 16.24 -7.44
C GLN A 129 4.34 16.70 -8.27
N GLN A 130 4.32 16.44 -9.58
CA GLN A 130 3.14 16.72 -10.39
C GLN A 130 2.06 15.65 -10.18
N THR A 131 0.81 16.08 -10.24
CA THR A 131 -0.33 15.16 -10.34
C THR A 131 -0.23 14.31 -11.60
N VAL A 132 -0.51 13.03 -11.46
CA VAL A 132 -0.53 12.05 -12.54
C VAL A 132 -1.94 11.48 -12.65
N THR A 133 -2.51 11.48 -13.85
CA THR A 133 -3.72 10.72 -14.16
C THR A 133 -3.33 9.28 -14.47
N VAL A 134 -3.90 8.33 -13.72
CA VAL A 134 -3.97 6.93 -14.13
C VAL A 134 -5.26 6.70 -14.92
N SER A 135 -5.18 6.05 -16.07
CA SER A 135 -6.33 5.74 -16.92
C SER A 135 -6.26 4.32 -17.45
N ARG A 136 -7.42 3.66 -17.58
CA ARG A 136 -7.53 2.29 -18.07
C ARG A 136 -8.95 1.98 -18.56
N ARG A 137 -9.07 1.01 -19.46
CA ARG A 137 -10.34 0.43 -19.85
C ARG A 137 -10.64 -0.79 -18.97
N LEU A 138 -11.79 -0.78 -18.33
CA LEU A 138 -12.26 -1.85 -17.46
C LEU A 138 -13.38 -2.62 -18.16
N PRO A 139 -13.24 -3.95 -18.33
CA PRO A 139 -14.34 -4.81 -18.76
C PRO A 139 -15.58 -4.67 -17.88
N SER A 140 -16.76 -4.90 -18.48
CA SER A 140 -18.09 -4.88 -17.87
C SER A 140 -18.17 -5.47 -16.46
N HIS A 141 -17.66 -6.70 -16.29
CA HIS A 141 -17.72 -7.40 -15.01
C HIS A 141 -16.81 -6.79 -13.93
N LEU A 142 -15.65 -6.22 -14.30
CA LEU A 142 -14.69 -5.65 -13.35
C LEU A 142 -15.16 -4.32 -12.79
N TRP A 143 -15.65 -3.40 -13.64
CA TRP A 143 -16.12 -2.12 -13.12
C TRP A 143 -17.39 -2.28 -12.26
N ARG A 144 -18.27 -3.23 -12.60
CA ARG A 144 -19.41 -3.57 -11.75
C ARG A 144 -18.96 -4.15 -10.41
N GLN A 145 -17.93 -4.99 -10.40
CA GLN A 145 -17.37 -5.51 -9.14
C GLN A 145 -16.83 -4.38 -8.26
N TYR A 146 -16.17 -3.37 -8.83
CA TYR A 146 -15.74 -2.20 -8.06
C TYR A 146 -16.91 -1.46 -7.42
N VAL A 147 -18.01 -1.28 -8.16
CA VAL A 147 -19.21 -0.64 -7.61
C VAL A 147 -19.80 -1.46 -6.46
N VAL A 148 -19.95 -2.79 -6.62
CA VAL A 148 -20.42 -3.68 -5.54
C VAL A 148 -19.54 -3.56 -4.29
N ASN A 149 -18.23 -3.52 -4.46
CA ASN A 149 -17.29 -3.48 -3.33
C ASN A 149 -17.27 -2.13 -2.58
N GLN A 150 -17.92 -1.09 -3.11
CA GLN A 150 -17.80 0.29 -2.60
C GLN A 150 -19.15 0.95 -2.33
N HIS A 151 -20.21 0.51 -3.00
CA HIS A 151 -21.53 1.11 -2.89
C HIS A 151 -22.36 0.40 -1.81
N PRO A 152 -22.79 1.09 -0.74
CA PRO A 152 -23.45 0.46 0.40
C PRO A 152 -24.80 -0.19 0.08
N GLU A 153 -25.45 0.25 -1.01
CA GLU A 153 -26.78 -0.23 -1.40
C GLU A 153 -26.76 -1.37 -2.45
N VAL A 154 -25.59 -1.87 -2.85
CA VAL A 154 -25.46 -2.87 -3.91
C VAL A 154 -24.79 -4.13 -3.38
N ASN A 155 -25.47 -5.28 -3.49
CA ASN A 155 -24.96 -6.55 -2.96
C ASN A 155 -24.56 -7.54 -4.07
N GLY A 156 -24.83 -7.23 -5.33
CA GLY A 156 -24.51 -8.11 -6.45
C GLY A 156 -24.31 -7.40 -7.79
N LEU A 157 -23.56 -8.02 -8.68
CA LEU A 157 -23.23 -7.47 -10.01
C LEU A 157 -24.47 -7.14 -10.85
N ALA A 158 -25.53 -7.94 -10.73
CA ALA A 158 -26.78 -7.77 -11.47
C ALA A 158 -27.59 -6.54 -11.02
N GLU A 159 -27.31 -6.02 -9.83
CA GLU A 159 -27.99 -4.85 -9.26
C GLU A 159 -27.27 -3.54 -9.63
N VAL A 160 -26.09 -3.61 -10.26
CA VAL A 160 -25.32 -2.42 -10.62
C VAL A 160 -26.00 -1.67 -11.75
N THR A 161 -26.30 -0.38 -11.50
CA THR A 161 -26.89 0.54 -12.47
C THR A 161 -25.92 1.68 -12.79
N GLU A 162 -26.21 2.46 -13.83
CA GLU A 162 -25.46 3.69 -14.13
C GLU A 162 -25.52 4.70 -12.99
N LYS A 163 -26.61 4.72 -12.22
CA LYS A 163 -26.71 5.56 -11.01
C LYS A 163 -25.69 5.13 -9.96
N HIS A 164 -25.56 3.82 -9.69
CA HIS A 164 -24.58 3.32 -8.72
C HIS A 164 -23.14 3.64 -9.16
N LEU A 165 -22.85 3.59 -10.47
CA LEU A 165 -21.57 4.05 -11.00
C LEU A 165 -21.37 5.56 -10.80
N ALA A 166 -22.39 6.38 -11.08
CA ALA A 166 -22.31 7.83 -10.87
C ALA A 166 -22.09 8.18 -9.39
N ASP A 167 -22.78 7.49 -8.47
CA ASP A 167 -22.61 7.63 -7.03
C ASP A 167 -21.19 7.23 -6.62
N PHE A 168 -20.68 6.09 -7.13
CA PHE A 168 -19.29 5.65 -6.92
C PHE A 168 -18.29 6.70 -7.40
N ILE A 169 -18.47 7.28 -8.59
CA ILE A 169 -17.60 8.34 -9.14
C ILE A 169 -17.67 9.61 -8.28
N ALA A 170 -18.83 9.96 -7.76
CA ALA A 170 -19.01 11.18 -6.95
C ALA A 170 -18.29 11.13 -5.59
N ILE A 171 -17.90 9.95 -5.07
CA ILE A 171 -17.22 9.82 -3.77
C ILE A 171 -15.83 10.50 -3.76
N ASN A 172 -15.20 10.65 -4.93
CA ASN A 172 -13.89 11.30 -5.04
C ASN A 172 -13.89 12.26 -6.25
N GLN A 173 -13.58 13.53 -6.02
CA GLN A 173 -13.56 14.55 -7.09
C GLN A 173 -12.48 14.31 -8.16
N HIS A 174 -11.51 13.44 -7.89
CA HIS A 174 -10.36 13.16 -8.75
C HIS A 174 -10.59 11.97 -9.69
N GLN A 175 -11.73 11.29 -9.61
CA GLN A 175 -12.08 10.19 -10.50
C GLN A 175 -13.14 10.57 -11.52
N ARG A 176 -13.12 9.86 -12.64
CA ARG A 176 -14.04 10.04 -13.75
C ARG A 176 -14.18 8.73 -14.51
N GLY A 177 -15.36 8.51 -15.07
CA GLY A 177 -15.69 7.27 -15.78
C GLY A 177 -16.67 7.52 -16.92
N LYS A 178 -16.48 6.81 -18.04
CA LYS A 178 -17.40 6.82 -19.18
C LYS A 178 -17.66 5.41 -19.66
N ILE A 179 -18.93 4.99 -19.66
CA ILE A 179 -19.35 3.70 -20.24
C ILE A 179 -19.24 3.79 -21.76
N ASN A 180 -18.68 2.74 -22.36
CA ASN A 180 -18.50 2.57 -23.80
C ASN A 180 -19.65 1.74 -24.40
N PRO A 181 -19.85 1.76 -25.73
CA PRO A 181 -20.89 0.96 -26.38
C PRO A 181 -20.76 -0.57 -26.19
N ASP A 182 -19.57 -1.07 -25.88
CA ASP A 182 -19.28 -2.47 -25.57
C ASP A 182 -19.44 -2.81 -24.07
N ASP A 183 -20.05 -1.91 -23.29
CA ASP A 183 -20.26 -2.02 -21.84
C ASP A 183 -18.96 -2.04 -21.00
N SER A 184 -17.82 -1.71 -21.62
CA SER A 184 -16.58 -1.40 -20.89
C SER A 184 -16.63 0.01 -20.30
N LEU A 185 -15.79 0.29 -19.29
CA LEU A 185 -15.67 1.60 -18.65
C LEU A 185 -14.28 2.17 -18.92
N ASP A 186 -14.21 3.35 -19.54
CA ASP A 186 -13.00 4.16 -19.53
C ASP A 186 -12.94 4.89 -18.19
N TYR A 187 -12.06 4.42 -17.29
CA TYR A 187 -11.90 4.97 -15.95
C TYR A 187 -10.59 5.73 -15.86
N ALA A 188 -10.62 6.88 -15.19
CA ALA A 188 -9.43 7.63 -14.83
C ALA A 188 -9.50 8.16 -13.40
N LEU A 189 -8.35 8.23 -12.75
CA LEU A 189 -8.16 8.75 -11.40
C LEU A 189 -6.90 9.62 -11.39
N ASP A 190 -7.00 10.82 -10.83
CA ASP A 190 -5.82 11.63 -10.58
C ASP A 190 -5.22 11.22 -9.24
N ILE A 191 -3.93 10.88 -9.27
CA ILE A 191 -3.14 10.47 -8.11
C ILE A 191 -1.98 11.44 -7.91
N GLN A 192 -1.51 11.49 -6.67
CA GLN A 192 -0.33 12.27 -6.31
C GLN A 192 0.83 11.30 -6.03
N PRO A 193 1.84 11.19 -6.92
CA PRO A 193 2.93 10.22 -6.76
C PRO A 193 3.79 10.46 -5.52
N CYS A 194 3.97 11.73 -5.15
CA CYS A 194 4.69 12.16 -3.97
C CYS A 194 3.74 12.80 -2.94
N LEU A 195 3.60 12.19 -1.78
CA LEU A 195 2.80 12.72 -0.68
C LEU A 195 3.68 13.53 0.28
N PRO A 196 3.20 14.67 0.81
CA PRO A 196 3.93 15.37 1.85
C PRO A 196 3.99 14.51 3.10
N ILE A 197 5.20 14.30 3.61
CA ILE A 197 5.43 13.73 4.93
C ILE A 197 5.13 14.85 5.90
N LYS A 198 3.98 14.77 6.58
CA LYS A 198 3.72 15.64 7.71
C LYS A 198 4.80 15.34 8.76
N GLY A 199 5.76 16.26 8.89
CA GLY A 199 6.79 16.20 9.91
C GLY A 199 6.17 16.10 11.30
N LEU A 200 6.92 15.46 12.19
CA LEU A 200 6.70 15.27 13.63
C LEU A 200 6.62 16.60 14.43
N ALA A 201 5.86 17.58 13.94
CA ALA A 201 5.69 18.88 14.55
C ALA A 201 4.22 19.26 14.53
N ASN A 202 3.37 18.53 15.26
CA ASN A 202 2.01 18.97 15.63
C ASN A 202 1.41 18.19 16.81
N GLN A 203 2.23 17.84 17.82
CA GLN A 203 1.70 17.51 19.16
C GLN A 203 2.26 18.39 20.29
N GLU A 204 3.18 19.32 20.02
CA GLU A 204 3.68 20.28 21.03
C GLU A 204 3.63 21.77 20.63
N ALA A 205 3.09 22.10 19.45
CA ALA A 205 2.98 23.50 18.99
C ALA A 205 1.75 24.26 19.56
N GLU A 206 1.28 23.90 20.76
CA GLU A 206 0.25 24.68 21.48
C GLU A 206 0.84 25.80 22.36
N LYS A 207 2.16 25.97 22.44
CA LYS A 207 2.75 27.09 23.19
C LYS A 207 3.98 27.71 22.50
N GLY A 208 3.70 28.71 21.68
CA GLY A 208 4.53 29.91 21.61
C GLY A 208 5.61 29.94 20.51
N THR A 209 5.62 31.10 19.84
CA THR A 209 6.67 31.63 18.95
C THR A 209 6.92 30.90 17.63
N PHE A 210 6.25 31.39 16.59
CA PHE A 210 6.61 31.15 15.19
C PHE A 210 7.92 31.88 14.88
N THR A 211 8.97 31.15 14.56
CA THR A 211 10.05 31.63 13.70
C THR A 211 9.83 31.01 12.31
N GLU A 212 9.75 31.85 11.28
CA GLU A 212 9.69 31.45 9.86
C GLU A 212 11.04 30.86 9.40
N GLU A 213 11.49 29.78 10.04
CA GLU A 213 12.50 28.93 9.44
C GLU A 213 11.80 28.05 8.41
N SER A 214 12.24 28.17 7.15
CA SER A 214 11.77 27.40 6.00
C SER A 214 11.73 25.91 6.34
N GLN A 215 10.57 25.40 6.73
CA GLN A 215 10.33 23.96 6.79
C GLN A 215 10.41 23.48 5.34
N THR A 216 11.53 22.85 4.98
CA THR A 216 11.60 22.12 3.71
C THR A 216 10.55 21.01 3.79
N GLU A 217 9.45 21.17 3.07
CA GLU A 217 8.44 20.13 2.94
C GLU A 217 9.14 18.84 2.48
N GLN A 218 9.07 17.81 3.32
CA GLN A 218 9.59 16.49 2.97
C GLN A 218 8.49 15.73 2.24
N PHE A 219 8.85 15.05 1.16
CA PHE A 219 7.92 14.22 0.40
C PHE A 219 8.34 12.76 0.44
N ALA A 220 7.36 11.87 0.37
CA ALA A 220 7.56 10.45 0.14
C ALA A 220 6.99 10.07 -1.23
N PHE A 221 7.80 9.44 -2.08
CA PHE A 221 7.29 8.79 -3.29
C PHE A 221 6.53 7.52 -2.88
N ALA A 222 5.20 7.59 -2.87
CA ALA A 222 4.33 6.52 -2.38
C ALA A 222 3.11 6.38 -3.31
N ASN A 223 3.18 5.43 -4.24
CA ASN A 223 2.17 5.22 -5.26
C ASN A 223 2.27 3.80 -5.86
N ALA A 224 1.46 3.50 -6.88
CA ALA A 224 1.44 2.23 -7.58
C ALA A 224 1.99 2.28 -9.02
N LEU A 225 2.76 3.32 -9.39
CA LEU A 225 3.33 3.47 -10.74
C LEU A 225 4.29 2.33 -11.10
N LEU A 226 5.12 1.91 -10.13
CA LEU A 226 6.10 0.84 -10.29
C LEU A 226 5.49 -0.56 -10.06
N GLY A 227 4.19 -0.60 -9.76
CA GLY A 227 3.47 -1.82 -9.46
C GLY A 227 3.19 -2.65 -10.70
N PRO A 228 3.02 -3.98 -10.53
CA PRO A 228 2.58 -4.83 -11.62
C PRO A 228 1.09 -4.57 -11.95
N SER A 229 0.74 -4.75 -13.22
CA SER A 229 -0.66 -4.82 -13.65
C SER A 229 -1.04 -6.29 -13.86
N PHE A 230 -1.58 -6.93 -12.83
CA PHE A 230 -2.08 -8.29 -12.95
C PHE A 230 -3.57 -8.28 -13.34
N ASN A 231 -3.96 -9.19 -14.24
CA ASN A 231 -5.35 -9.52 -14.60
C ASN A 231 -6.13 -8.52 -15.49
N TYR A 232 -5.54 -7.40 -15.92
CA TYR A 232 -6.18 -6.43 -16.83
C TYR A 232 -5.15 -5.56 -17.57
N GLU A 233 -5.63 -4.80 -18.57
CA GLU A 233 -4.83 -3.88 -19.38
C GLU A 233 -3.95 -2.99 -18.50
N LYS A 234 -2.68 -2.85 -18.88
CA LYS A 234 -1.72 -2.00 -18.17
C LYS A 234 -2.24 -0.56 -18.18
N PRO A 235 -2.30 0.12 -17.02
CA PRO A 235 -2.74 1.50 -16.98
C PRO A 235 -1.83 2.42 -17.78
N ASN A 236 -2.45 3.44 -18.38
CA ASN A 236 -1.75 4.57 -18.96
C ASN A 236 -1.62 5.68 -17.91
N TYR A 237 -0.42 6.27 -17.85
CA TYR A 237 -0.10 7.36 -16.96
C TYR A 237 0.22 8.61 -17.75
N SER A 238 -0.41 9.74 -17.40
CA SER A 238 -0.15 11.04 -18.00
C SER A 238 -0.07 12.14 -16.95
N PHE A 239 0.77 13.14 -17.17
CA PHE A 239 0.80 14.34 -16.34
C PHE A 239 -0.45 15.20 -16.56
N ALA A 240 -0.66 16.18 -15.68
CA ALA A 240 -1.80 17.10 -15.76
C ALA A 240 -1.92 17.87 -17.10
N ASN A 241 -0.81 18.03 -17.84
CA ASN A 241 -0.78 18.64 -19.17
C ASN A 241 -1.14 17.65 -20.31
N GLY A 242 -1.54 16.41 -19.98
CA GLY A 242 -1.88 15.35 -20.92
C GLY A 242 -0.68 14.62 -21.54
N GLN A 243 0.57 15.03 -21.24
CA GLN A 243 1.75 14.32 -21.74
C GLN A 243 1.89 12.96 -21.06
N PRO A 244 2.17 11.89 -21.82
CA PRO A 244 2.39 10.57 -21.23
C PRO A 244 3.63 10.58 -20.34
N VAL A 245 3.54 9.86 -19.22
CA VAL A 245 4.70 9.55 -18.39
C VAL A 245 5.61 8.63 -19.20
N SER A 246 6.84 9.08 -19.49
CA SER A 246 7.72 8.34 -20.38
C SER A 246 8.27 7.06 -19.74
N GLU A 247 8.51 6.03 -20.55
CA GLU A 247 9.13 4.78 -20.09
C GLU A 247 10.52 5.01 -19.50
N ALA A 248 11.27 5.98 -20.04
CA ALA A 248 12.58 6.35 -19.52
C ALA A 248 12.49 6.89 -18.08
N LEU A 249 11.51 7.74 -17.79
CA LEU A 249 11.28 8.29 -16.46
C LEU A 249 10.88 7.18 -15.46
N MET A 250 9.99 6.28 -15.89
CA MET A 250 9.58 5.11 -15.12
C MET A 250 10.78 4.20 -14.81
N LYS A 251 11.60 3.91 -15.83
CA LYS A 251 12.79 3.06 -15.69
C LYS A 251 13.83 3.66 -14.74
N GLN A 252 14.16 4.94 -14.90
CA GLN A 252 15.09 5.64 -14.00
C GLN A 252 14.61 5.59 -12.54
N THR A 253 13.30 5.78 -12.33
CA THR A 253 12.70 5.74 -11.00
C THR A 253 12.74 4.31 -10.42
N ALA A 254 12.44 3.29 -11.23
CA ALA A 254 12.51 1.89 -10.82
C ALA A 254 13.93 1.45 -10.46
N GLU A 255 14.93 1.81 -11.27
CA GLU A 255 16.34 1.51 -11.03
C GLU A 255 16.84 2.17 -9.74
N LEU A 256 16.43 3.41 -9.49
CA LEU A 256 16.74 4.10 -8.25
C LEU A 256 16.05 3.42 -7.06
N ALA A 257 14.77 3.08 -7.17
CA ALA A 257 14.02 2.42 -6.10
C ALA A 257 14.61 1.06 -5.72
N GLU A 258 15.04 0.25 -6.69
CA GLU A 258 15.70 -1.04 -6.43
C GLU A 258 17.00 -0.86 -5.63
N LYS A 259 17.77 0.22 -5.86
CA LYS A 259 19.00 0.51 -5.09
C LYS A 259 18.74 0.76 -3.60
N TYR A 260 17.60 1.36 -3.25
CA TYR A 260 17.20 1.64 -1.87
C TYR A 260 16.23 0.59 -1.31
N THR A 261 15.96 -0.47 -2.08
CA THR A 261 15.07 -1.55 -1.64
C THR A 261 15.78 -2.47 -0.67
N GLN A 262 15.10 -2.77 0.43
CA GLN A 262 15.50 -3.76 1.42
C GLN A 262 14.55 -4.96 1.35
N GLU A 263 15.01 -6.10 1.84
CA GLU A 263 14.25 -7.35 1.82
C GLU A 263 14.02 -7.87 3.24
N ILE A 264 12.77 -8.23 3.53
CA ILE A 264 12.45 -8.98 4.74
C ILE A 264 12.78 -10.44 4.48
N GLN A 265 13.83 -10.91 5.15
CA GLN A 265 14.14 -12.33 5.28
C GLN A 265 13.23 -12.91 6.36
N TRP A 266 12.04 -13.38 5.93
CA TRP A 266 10.97 -13.86 6.78
C TRP A 266 11.41 -15.01 7.72
N GLN A 267 10.93 -14.95 8.96
CA GLN A 267 10.94 -16.04 9.93
C GLN A 267 9.50 -16.33 10.36
N ASP A 268 9.24 -17.57 10.78
CA ASP A 268 7.92 -17.96 11.25
C ASP A 268 7.53 -17.12 12.47
N GLY A 269 6.30 -16.60 12.46
CA GLY A 269 5.78 -15.70 13.48
C GLY A 269 6.08 -14.21 13.24
N ASP A 270 6.89 -13.86 12.24
CA ASP A 270 7.19 -12.45 11.95
C ASP A 270 5.95 -11.67 11.51
N ILE A 271 5.87 -10.41 11.96
CA ILE A 271 4.87 -9.44 11.53
C ILE A 271 5.58 -8.17 11.07
N VAL A 272 5.32 -7.72 9.85
CA VAL A 272 5.71 -6.36 9.42
C VAL A 272 4.48 -5.46 9.39
N ILE A 273 4.63 -4.23 9.87
CA ILE A 273 3.64 -3.16 9.76
C ILE A 273 4.26 -2.03 8.92
N ILE A 274 3.51 -1.52 7.96
CA ILE A 274 3.97 -0.60 6.93
C ILE A 274 2.99 0.58 6.83
N ASN A 275 3.53 1.78 6.82
CA ASN A 275 2.81 3.01 6.48
C ASN A 275 2.67 3.06 4.96
N ASN A 276 1.48 2.73 4.49
CA ASN A 276 1.15 2.60 3.07
C ASN A 276 1.11 3.95 2.32
N LYS A 277 1.29 5.07 3.03
CA LYS A 277 1.43 6.42 2.45
C LYS A 277 2.88 6.88 2.37
N ARG A 278 3.85 6.07 2.82
CA ARG A 278 5.28 6.42 2.81
C ARG A 278 6.15 5.35 2.16
N VAL A 279 5.91 4.08 2.48
CA VAL A 279 6.79 2.97 2.07
C VAL A 279 6.13 2.21 0.93
N LEU A 280 6.86 1.99 -0.16
CA LEU A 280 6.44 1.05 -1.18
C LEU A 280 6.86 -0.36 -0.78
N HIS A 281 6.02 -1.35 -1.09
CA HIS A 281 6.33 -2.76 -0.92
C HIS A 281 6.16 -3.55 -2.20
N GLY A 282 6.77 -4.72 -2.23
CA GLY A 282 6.67 -5.67 -3.34
C GLY A 282 7.01 -7.08 -2.86
N ARG A 283 7.23 -7.99 -3.79
CA ARG A 283 7.56 -9.38 -3.47
C ARG A 283 8.56 -9.93 -4.48
N ARG A 284 9.63 -10.56 -4.01
CA ARG A 284 10.50 -11.35 -4.89
C ARG A 284 9.77 -12.58 -5.44
N ALA A 285 10.24 -13.13 -6.55
CA ALA A 285 9.66 -14.35 -7.12
C ALA A 285 9.64 -15.49 -6.08
N ILE A 286 8.59 -16.30 -6.11
CA ILE A 286 8.49 -17.51 -5.31
C ILE A 286 9.18 -18.63 -6.09
N THR A 287 10.29 -19.13 -5.56
CA THR A 287 11.08 -20.21 -6.19
C THR A 287 10.85 -21.58 -5.54
N GLY A 288 10.22 -21.62 -4.36
CA GLY A 288 9.85 -22.86 -3.65
C GLY A 288 8.40 -23.30 -3.85
N ASN A 289 7.99 -24.35 -3.13
CA ASN A 289 6.60 -24.81 -3.15
C ASN A 289 5.67 -23.80 -2.45
N LEU A 290 4.54 -23.47 -3.09
CA LEU A 290 3.53 -22.58 -2.52
C LEU A 290 2.94 -23.09 -1.20
N SER A 291 2.91 -24.40 -0.96
CA SER A 291 2.47 -24.97 0.33
C SER A 291 3.48 -24.78 1.47
N ASP A 292 4.68 -24.31 1.15
CA ASP A 292 5.74 -24.02 2.13
C ASP A 292 5.76 -22.57 2.60
N ARG A 293 4.67 -21.83 2.34
CA ARG A 293 4.48 -20.48 2.86
C ARG A 293 3.02 -20.21 3.21
N ALA A 294 2.81 -19.44 4.26
CA ALA A 294 1.54 -18.86 4.65
C ALA A 294 1.80 -17.43 5.11
N LEU A 295 1.50 -16.48 4.23
CA LEU A 295 1.63 -15.05 4.48
C LEU A 295 0.23 -14.42 4.41
N PHE A 296 -0.17 -13.78 5.48
CA PHE A 296 -1.45 -13.10 5.61
C PHE A 296 -1.23 -11.60 5.49
N ILE A 297 -2.20 -10.88 4.92
CA ILE A 297 -2.21 -9.43 4.82
C ILE A 297 -3.33 -8.88 5.70
N GLY A 298 -3.10 -7.76 6.37
CA GLY A 298 -4.13 -6.93 6.97
C GLY A 298 -4.04 -5.50 6.45
N MET A 299 -5.18 -4.85 6.28
CA MET A 299 -5.28 -3.47 5.77
C MET A 299 -6.18 -2.63 6.66
N GLY A 300 -5.78 -1.39 6.94
CA GLY A 300 -6.55 -0.50 7.81
C GLY A 300 -6.39 0.99 7.52
N TYR A 301 -7.31 1.77 8.09
CA TYR A 301 -7.37 3.24 8.02
C TYR A 301 -7.11 3.91 9.36
#